data_AF-A0A971VYI9-F1
#
_entry.id   AF-A0A971VYI9-F1
#
_cell.length_a   1.000
_cell.length_b   1.000
_cell.length_c   1.000
_cell.angle_alpha   90.00
_cell.angle_beta   90.00
_cell.angle_gamma   90.00
#
_symmetry.space_group_name_H-M   'P 1'
#
loop_
_entity.id
_entity.type
_entity.pdbx_description
1 polymer ?
#
loop_
_entity_poly.entity_id
_entity_poly.type
_entity_poly.pdbx_seq_one_letter_code
_entity_poly.pdbx_strand_id
1 'polypeptide(L)'
;MKKLTIAMILILIFAIPAFAVFSSKGQIPNGLPVEYRGLKVTSEGVNITLVNKGEKTIKFSAACSFVSEDRQEIGDIFIDETILEPGQIVAFKDLYLKGDLKLARKAASLKWTIYTLE
;
A
#
# COMPACT_ATOMS: atom_id res chain seq x y z
N MET A 1 -13.35 3.15 43.61
CA MET A 1 -13.92 3.69 42.35
C MET A 1 -12.89 4.45 41.50
N LYS A 2 -12.05 5.35 42.04
CA LYS A 2 -11.09 6.15 41.27
C LYS A 2 -10.00 5.36 40.50
N LYS A 3 -9.61 4.16 40.96
CA LYS A 3 -8.54 3.36 40.34
C LYS A 3 -9.00 2.53 39.11
N LEU A 4 -10.29 2.15 39.08
CA LEU A 4 -10.86 1.38 37.96
C LEU A 4 -11.09 2.26 36.73
N THR A 5 -11.47 3.52 36.94
CA THR A 5 -11.68 4.49 35.86
C THR A 5 -10.37 4.84 35.14
N ILE A 6 -9.26 4.93 35.89
CA ILE A 6 -7.94 5.22 35.33
C ILE A 6 -7.41 4.03 34.50
N ALA A 7 -7.63 2.80 34.97
CA ALA A 7 -7.24 1.59 34.24
C ALA A 7 -8.00 1.44 32.90
N MET A 8 -9.28 1.82 32.87
CA MET A 8 -10.09 1.78 31.64
C MET A 8 -9.64 2.82 30.60
N ILE A 9 -9.20 4.00 31.03
CA ILE A 9 -8.63 5.03 30.15
C ILE A 9 -7.26 4.59 29.60
N LEU A 10 -6.43 3.93 30.40
CA LEU A 10 -5.14 3.38 29.95
C LEU A 10 -5.30 2.28 28.90
N ILE A 11 -6.32 1.44 29.00
CA ILE A 11 -6.64 0.42 27.96
C ILE A 11 -7.18 1.08 26.69
N LEU A 12 -7.93 2.19 26.81
CA LEU A 12 -8.47 2.92 25.67
C LEU A 12 -7.38 3.61 24.82
N ILE A 13 -6.23 3.96 25.42
CA ILE A 13 -5.07 4.51 24.71
C ILE A 13 -4.30 3.42 23.93
N PHE A 14 -4.41 2.15 24.32
CA PHE A 14 -3.92 1.02 23.52
C PHE A 14 -4.89 0.60 22.40
N ALA A 15 -6.11 1.12 22.42
CA ALA A 15 -7.09 1.00 21.34
C ALA A 15 -7.10 2.26 20.45
N ILE A 16 -5.95 2.95 20.30
CA ILE A 16 -5.74 3.77 19.10
C ILE A 16 -6.06 2.82 17.94
N PRO A 17 -7.06 3.10 17.10
CA PRO A 17 -7.20 2.35 15.88
C PRO A 17 -5.86 2.52 15.23
N ALA A 18 -5.18 1.41 14.95
CA ALA A 18 -4.27 1.39 13.83
C ALA A 18 -5.14 1.70 12.61
N PHE A 19 -5.49 2.98 12.44
CA PHE A 19 -5.58 3.58 11.14
C PHE A 19 -4.20 3.31 10.59
N ALA A 20 -4.04 2.15 9.96
CA ALA A 20 -3.01 1.90 9.00
C ALA A 20 -3.24 2.93 7.91
N VAL A 21 -2.80 4.16 8.19
CA VAL A 21 -2.28 5.06 7.18
C VAL A 21 -1.19 4.21 6.56
N PHE A 22 -1.49 3.56 5.44
CA PHE A 22 -0.52 2.83 4.65
C PHE A 22 0.75 3.65 4.66
N SER A 23 1.80 3.11 5.27
CA SER A 23 3.00 3.89 5.54
C SER A 23 3.46 4.49 4.22
N SER A 24 3.97 5.72 4.28
CA SER A 24 4.46 6.44 3.10
C SER A 24 5.57 5.70 2.35
N LYS A 25 6.03 4.54 2.83
CA LYS A 25 6.98 3.61 2.21
C LYS A 25 6.71 2.18 2.69
N GLY A 26 6.93 1.19 1.84
CA GLY A 26 6.94 -0.22 2.23
C GLY A 26 7.56 -1.12 1.16
N GLN A 27 7.82 -2.37 1.53
CA GLN A 27 8.39 -3.36 0.63
C GLN A 27 7.30 -4.06 -0.16
N ILE A 28 7.59 -4.36 -1.43
CA ILE A 28 6.78 -5.26 -2.25
C ILE A 28 7.33 -6.68 -1.98
N PRO A 29 6.54 -7.59 -1.39
CA PRO A 29 6.98 -8.98 -1.17
C PRO A 29 7.44 -9.61 -2.48
N ASN A 30 8.61 -10.25 -2.46
CA ASN A 30 9.28 -10.80 -3.66
C ASN A 30 9.58 -9.79 -4.77
N GLY A 31 9.45 -8.49 -4.48
CA GLY A 31 9.63 -7.41 -5.45
C GLY A 31 11.00 -6.80 -5.49
N LEU A 32 12.00 -7.32 -4.76
CA LEU A 32 13.36 -6.80 -4.79
C LEU A 32 13.89 -6.80 -6.23
N PRO A 33 14.36 -5.65 -6.75
CA PRO A 33 14.76 -4.46 -6.00
C PRO A 33 13.73 -3.30 -5.94
N VAL A 34 12.48 -3.51 -6.32
CA VAL A 34 11.40 -2.50 -6.29
C VAL A 34 10.81 -2.32 -4.90
N GLU A 35 10.74 -1.07 -4.45
CA GLU A 35 9.99 -0.66 -3.26
C GLU A 35 8.91 0.35 -3.65
N TYR A 36 7.79 0.37 -2.91
CA TYR A 36 6.85 1.48 -3.02
C TYR A 36 7.18 2.55 -1.97
N ARG A 37 7.26 3.82 -2.41
CA ARG A 37 7.50 5.02 -1.60
C ARG A 37 6.26 5.89 -1.48
N GLY A 38 5.15 5.22 -1.20
CA GLY A 38 3.90 5.87 -0.84
C GLY A 38 2.79 5.37 -1.72
N LEU A 39 1.67 5.06 -1.09
CA LEU A 39 0.42 4.70 -1.73
C LEU A 39 -0.66 5.58 -1.12
N LYS A 40 -1.43 6.26 -1.96
CA LYS A 40 -2.53 7.15 -1.53
C LYS A 40 -3.74 6.94 -2.42
N VAL A 41 -4.84 6.51 -1.81
CA VAL A 41 -6.14 6.45 -2.49
C VAL A 41 -6.77 7.84 -2.51
N THR A 42 -7.02 8.38 -3.70
CA THR A 42 -7.63 9.70 -3.93
C THR A 42 -9.11 9.55 -4.28
N SER A 43 -9.79 10.63 -4.69
CA SER A 43 -11.13 10.55 -5.28
C SER A 43 -11.11 10.10 -6.73
N GLU A 44 -9.97 10.21 -7.40
CA GLU A 44 -9.78 9.97 -8.83
C GLU A 44 -9.17 8.60 -9.11
N GLY A 45 -8.48 8.01 -8.13
CA GLY A 45 -7.87 6.69 -8.25
C GLY A 45 -6.88 6.42 -7.12
N VAL A 46 -5.77 5.79 -7.46
CA VAL A 46 -4.67 5.54 -6.52
C VAL A 46 -3.38 6.14 -7.07
N ASN A 47 -2.71 6.90 -6.22
CA ASN A 47 -1.37 7.40 -6.49
C ASN A 47 -0.36 6.48 -5.81
N ILE A 48 0.64 6.04 -6.55
CA ILE A 48 1.71 5.22 -6.00
C ILE A 48 3.07 5.68 -6.52
N THR A 49 4.05 5.74 -5.63
CA THR A 49 5.43 5.98 -6.01
C THR A 49 6.20 4.67 -5.91
N LEU A 50 6.94 4.30 -6.94
CA LEU A 50 7.87 3.18 -6.93
C LEU A 50 9.30 3.68 -7.01
N VAL A 51 10.23 2.90 -6.47
CA VAL A 51 11.66 3.12 -6.63
C VAL A 51 12.35 1.80 -6.93
N ASN A 52 13.26 1.81 -7.90
CA ASN A 52 14.21 0.72 -8.08
C ASN A 52 15.42 0.97 -7.16
N LYS A 53 15.62 0.11 -6.16
CA LYS A 53 16.76 0.19 -5.22
C LYS A 53 17.98 -0.61 -5.66
N GLY A 54 17.90 -1.27 -6.80
CA GLY A 54 18.93 -2.15 -7.32
C GLY A 54 19.94 -1.37 -8.15
N GLU A 55 20.96 -2.10 -8.60
CA GLU A 55 22.06 -1.55 -9.40
C GLU A 55 21.81 -1.69 -10.91
N LYS A 56 20.74 -2.38 -11.32
CA LYS A 56 20.40 -2.65 -12.72
C LYS A 56 19.08 -2.00 -13.09
N THR A 57 18.97 -1.60 -14.36
CA THR A 57 17.68 -1.28 -14.96
C THR A 57 16.81 -2.53 -14.95
N ILE A 58 15.55 -2.38 -14.56
CA ILE A 58 14.59 -3.47 -14.51
C ILE A 58 13.34 -3.15 -15.31
N LYS A 59 12.66 -4.19 -15.76
CA LYS A 59 11.30 -4.16 -16.28
C LYS A 59 10.36 -4.67 -15.20
N PHE A 60 9.36 -3.87 -14.84
CA PHE A 60 8.46 -4.15 -13.73
C PHE A 60 6.99 -4.03 -14.15
N SER A 61 6.16 -4.99 -13.74
CA SER A 61 4.70 -4.90 -13.82
C SER A 61 4.08 -5.66 -12.64
N ALA A 62 2.99 -5.14 -12.09
CA ALA A 62 2.36 -5.73 -10.90
C ALA A 62 0.90 -5.30 -10.74
N ALA A 63 0.13 -6.09 -9.99
CA ALA A 63 -1.11 -5.68 -9.37
C ALA A 63 -0.93 -5.51 -7.86
N CYS A 64 -1.70 -4.59 -7.29
CA CYS A 64 -1.79 -4.38 -5.84
C CYS A 64 -3.26 -4.43 -5.42
N SER A 65 -3.63 -5.47 -4.69
CA SER A 65 -4.98 -5.67 -4.16
C SER A 65 -5.09 -5.11 -2.75
N PHE A 66 -6.18 -4.41 -2.50
CA PHE A 66 -6.56 -3.86 -1.20
C PHE A 66 -7.39 -4.91 -0.45
N VAL A 67 -6.97 -5.27 0.76
CA VAL A 67 -7.58 -6.36 1.53
C VAL A 67 -8.14 -5.82 2.84
N SER A 68 -9.39 -6.16 3.15
CA SER A 68 -10.07 -5.79 4.41
C SER A 68 -9.55 -6.57 5.61
N GLU A 69 -9.99 -6.19 6.82
CA GLU A 69 -9.69 -6.94 8.06
C GLU A 69 -10.21 -8.38 7.99
N ASP A 70 -11.36 -8.59 7.35
CA ASP A 70 -11.99 -9.90 7.13
C ASP A 70 -11.33 -10.70 5.99
N ARG A 71 -10.16 -10.27 5.51
CA ARG A 71 -9.40 -10.88 4.41
C ARG A 71 -10.12 -10.89 3.05
N GLN A 72 -11.12 -10.03 2.86
CA GLN A 72 -11.80 -9.88 1.58
C GLN A 72 -11.05 -8.90 0.68
N GLU A 73 -10.94 -9.21 -0.61
CA GLU A 73 -10.40 -8.27 -1.60
C GLU A 73 -11.45 -7.19 -1.90
N ILE A 74 -11.08 -5.93 -1.65
CA ILE A 74 -11.92 -4.74 -1.84
C ILE A 74 -11.83 -4.23 -3.28
N GLY A 75 -10.65 -4.40 -3.87
CA GLY A 75 -10.34 -3.96 -5.22
C GLY A 75 -8.84 -4.01 -5.47
N ASP A 76 -8.46 -3.75 -6.72
CA ASP A 76 -7.08 -3.83 -7.16
C ASP A 76 -6.72 -2.70 -8.12
N ILE A 77 -5.45 -2.34 -8.10
CA ILE A 77 -4.83 -1.50 -9.13
C ILE A 77 -3.85 -2.33 -9.94
N PHE A 78 -3.71 -1.97 -11.20
CA PHE A 78 -2.70 -2.53 -12.10
C PHE A 78 -1.66 -1.47 -12.43
N ILE A 79 -0.40 -1.87 -12.40
CA ILE A 79 0.74 -1.10 -12.87
C ILE A 79 1.22 -1.78 -14.14
N ASP A 80 0.99 -1.10 -15.27
CA ASP A 80 1.47 -1.53 -16.57
C ASP A 80 2.98 -1.70 -16.57
N GLU A 81 3.48 -2.47 -17.55
CA GLU A 81 4.91 -2.68 -17.74
C GLU A 81 5.65 -1.34 -17.85
N THR A 82 6.59 -1.14 -16.93
CA THR A 82 7.43 0.05 -16.85
C THR A 82 8.89 -0.35 -16.76
N ILE A 83 9.76 0.47 -17.33
CA ILE A 83 11.20 0.36 -17.16
C ILE A 83 11.60 1.27 -15.99
N LEU A 84 12.38 0.75 -15.05
CA LEU A 84 12.90 1.49 -13.90
C LEU A 84 14.43 1.42 -13.88
N GLU A 85 15.09 2.56 -14.09
CA GLU A 85 16.55 2.69 -13.97
C GLU A 85 17.02 2.58 -12.50
N PRO A 86 18.29 2.22 -12.25
CA PRO A 86 18.85 2.19 -10.89
C PRO A 86 18.61 3.48 -10.12
N GLY A 87 17.99 3.40 -8.95
CA GLY A 87 17.68 4.57 -8.12
C GLY A 87 16.52 5.43 -8.61
N GLN A 88 15.94 5.14 -9.79
CA GLN A 88 14.85 5.91 -10.35
C GLN A 88 13.61 5.85 -9.47
N ILE A 89 13.00 7.01 -9.25
CA ILE A 89 11.73 7.16 -8.54
C ILE A 89 10.66 7.55 -9.57
N VAL A 90 9.64 6.72 -9.71
CA VAL A 90 8.52 6.95 -10.64
C VAL A 90 7.23 7.06 -9.85
N ALA A 91 6.46 8.11 -10.13
CA ALA A 91 5.15 8.32 -9.52
C ALA A 91 4.04 8.05 -10.55
N PHE A 92 3.23 7.05 -10.28
CA PHE A 92 2.00 6.77 -10.99
C PHE A 92 0.86 7.51 -10.29
N LYS A 93 0.09 8.28 -11.05
CA LYS A 93 -1.02 9.06 -10.54
C LYS A 93 -2.31 8.56 -11.14
N ASP A 94 -3.37 8.62 -10.33
CA ASP A 94 -4.74 8.34 -10.72
C ASP A 94 -4.90 6.97 -11.39
N LEU A 95 -4.16 5.98 -10.88
CA LEU A 95 -4.32 4.59 -11.30
C LEU A 95 -5.76 4.16 -11.00
N TYR A 96 -6.40 3.57 -12.00
CA TYR A 96 -7.77 3.11 -11.88
C TYR A 96 -7.84 1.99 -10.82
N LEU A 97 -8.65 2.22 -9.79
CA LEU A 97 -8.99 1.20 -8.80
C LEU A 97 -10.22 0.43 -9.29
N LYS A 98 -10.04 -0.87 -9.55
CA LYS A 98 -11.15 -1.77 -9.82
C LYS A 98 -11.77 -2.22 -8.49
N GLY A 99 -12.65 -1.40 -7.92
CA GLY A 99 -13.33 -1.70 -6.65
C GLY A 99 -13.90 -0.46 -5.98
N ASP A 100 -14.15 -0.54 -4.68
CA ASP A 100 -14.71 0.57 -3.91
C ASP A 100 -13.58 1.46 -3.32
N LEU A 101 -13.47 2.69 -3.85
CA LEU A 101 -12.49 3.69 -3.40
C LEU A 101 -12.62 4.07 -1.92
N LYS A 102 -13.85 4.12 -1.38
CA LYS A 102 -14.10 4.49 0.02
C LYS A 102 -13.65 3.36 0.95
N LEU A 103 -13.89 2.11 0.57
CA LEU A 103 -13.44 0.94 1.32
C LEU A 103 -11.93 0.75 1.20
N ALA A 104 -11.33 0.98 0.02
CA ALA A 104 -9.89 0.84 -0.18
C ALA A 104 -9.07 1.80 0.69
N ARG A 105 -9.59 3.00 0.99
CA ARG A 105 -8.99 3.93 1.98
C ARG A 105 -8.91 3.36 3.39
N LYS A 106 -9.75 2.37 3.70
CA LYS A 106 -9.84 1.69 5.00
C LYS A 106 -9.33 0.26 4.94
N ALA A 107 -8.67 -0.14 3.85
CA ALA A 107 -8.15 -1.49 3.75
C ALA A 107 -7.13 -1.74 4.88
N ALA A 108 -7.07 -2.98 5.36
CA ALA A 108 -6.20 -3.38 6.45
C ALA A 108 -4.79 -3.71 5.95
N SER A 109 -4.69 -4.23 4.72
CA SER A 109 -3.41 -4.64 4.13
C SER A 109 -3.41 -4.53 2.60
N LEU A 110 -2.22 -4.64 2.03
CA LEU A 110 -1.98 -4.69 0.59
C LEU A 110 -1.43 -6.07 0.23
N LYS A 111 -1.94 -6.65 -0.85
CA LYS A 111 -1.45 -7.88 -1.44
C LYS A 111 -0.88 -7.58 -2.82
N TRP A 112 0.39 -7.88 -3.00
CA TRP A 112 1.11 -7.62 -4.25
C TRP A 112 1.19 -8.89 -5.09
N THR A 113 0.92 -8.75 -6.38
CA THR A 113 1.12 -9.79 -7.39
C THR A 113 2.03 -9.24 -8.47
N ILE A 114 3.24 -9.76 -8.57
CA ILE A 114 4.22 -9.33 -9.57
C ILE A 114 4.04 -10.19 -10.81
N TYR A 115 3.93 -9.55 -11.97
CA TYR A 115 3.84 -10.25 -13.25
C TYR A 115 5.17 -10.22 -14.02
N THR A 116 5.91 -9.12 -13.91
CA THR A 116 7.24 -8.97 -14.54
C THR A 116 8.20 -8.33 -13.56
N LEU A 117 9.39 -8.92 -13.43
CA LEU A 117 10.52 -8.38 -12.71
C LEU A 117 11.80 -8.96 -13.34
N GLU A 118 12.30 -8.28 -14.36
CA GLU A 118 13.44 -8.71 -15.18
C GLU A 118 14.54 -7.65 -15.23
#